data_AF-A0A1V4R3E1-F1
#
_entry.id   AF-A0A1V4R3E1-F1
#
_cell.length_a   1.000
_cell.length_b   1.000
_cell.length_c   1.000
_cell.angle_alpha   90.00
_cell.angle_beta   90.00
_cell.angle_gamma   90.00
#
_symmetry.space_group_name_H-M   'P 1'
#
loop_
_entity.id
_entity.type
_entity.pdbx_description
1 polymer ?
#
loop_
_entity_poly.entity_id
_entity_poly.type
_entity_poly.pdbx_seq_one_letter_code
_entity_poly.pdbx_strand_id
1 'polypeptide(L)'
;MKKITILFIAVMIIHQLSAEWIDTSNTGELFTSNSENINQTVIQFSLDGFESETVTENGVEYKKITYDMEGKFLEAGKPDLPRFSRLIAIPDRGEPHVLIDVISEEIFTNIVVYPSQELQSESQIQNRSFIIDDNYYNSSEVFPAILAQADTPAIMRDLRVVNITINPFQYDPAKNELRVITEMQVIVDVIGNRGNNIKITDRSPSRSFDSLYKAAILNYDDIPMRDDLYQDPSYLFIYADENDVLENLNYLTEWKHSKGFEVNIASTTETGTSLNDIKDYIQNAYDNWPNRPEFICLVGDAGGNYNIPTGHIDGGMYNGEGDQIYALLEGDDILADVHLGRLSFNEISELQTIVSKILHYEKEPYMGNTDWYNKVLLVGDPTDSGPSTIDTKQNIAEMINYYYPDMQNIEVYDTSQGSWQSQISNNINAGVSYFNYRGFANMSGFDVWHINNNLSNGFMLPVAVTLNRLPQ
;
A
#
# COMPACT_ATOMS: atom_id res chain seq x y z
N MET A 1 -51.92 -44.51 31.27
CA MET A 1 -50.53 -43.98 31.23
C MET A 1 -50.49 -42.82 30.23
N LYS A 2 -50.55 -41.57 30.70
CA LYS A 2 -50.35 -40.38 29.86
C LYS A 2 -48.90 -39.95 30.01
N LYS A 3 -48.12 -39.99 28.93
CA LYS A 3 -46.73 -39.51 28.92
C LYS A 3 -46.74 -37.98 28.93
N ILE A 4 -46.13 -37.38 29.95
CA ILE A 4 -45.84 -35.95 30.03
C ILE A 4 -44.48 -35.77 29.36
N THR A 5 -44.45 -35.06 28.24
CA THR A 5 -43.20 -34.62 27.61
C THR A 5 -42.84 -33.27 28.21
N ILE A 6 -41.77 -33.23 29.01
CA ILE A 6 -41.19 -31.98 29.53
C ILE A 6 -40.31 -31.39 28.43
N LEU A 7 -40.68 -30.21 27.95
CA LEU A 7 -39.89 -29.41 27.00
C LEU A 7 -38.83 -28.65 27.80
N PHE A 8 -37.56 -29.03 27.66
CA PHE A 8 -36.43 -28.26 28.16
C PHE A 8 -36.17 -27.09 27.20
N ILE A 9 -36.48 -25.86 27.62
CA ILE A 9 -36.08 -24.65 26.90
C ILE A 9 -34.64 -24.35 27.31
N ALA A 10 -33.69 -24.61 26.42
CA ALA A 10 -32.32 -24.13 26.55
C ALA A 10 -32.33 -22.63 26.23
N VAL A 11 -32.14 -21.79 27.24
CA VAL A 11 -31.88 -20.37 27.06
C VAL A 11 -30.43 -20.24 26.61
N MET A 12 -30.21 -20.06 25.31
CA MET A 12 -28.93 -19.58 24.78
C MET A 12 -28.76 -18.13 25.27
N ILE A 13 -27.82 -17.92 26.19
CA ILE A 13 -27.32 -16.58 26.51
C ILE A 13 -26.41 -16.20 25.35
N ILE A 14 -26.98 -15.55 24.35
CA ILE A 14 -26.22 -14.84 23.32
C ILE A 14 -25.51 -13.70 24.04
N HIS A 15 -24.21 -13.84 24.28
CA HIS A 15 -23.39 -12.69 24.66
C HIS A 15 -23.36 -11.81 23.41
N GLN A 16 -24.06 -10.69 23.45
CA GLN A 16 -23.94 -9.69 22.40
C GLN A 16 -22.53 -9.12 22.50
N LEU A 17 -21.67 -9.54 21.57
CA LEU A 17 -20.50 -8.77 21.21
C LEU A 17 -21.05 -7.52 20.53
N SER A 18 -21.09 -6.40 21.25
CA SER A 18 -21.42 -5.10 20.68
C SER A 18 -20.19 -4.22 20.80
N ALA A 19 -19.47 -4.03 19.70
CA ALA A 19 -18.68 -2.83 19.54
C ALA A 19 -19.65 -1.64 19.52
N GLU A 20 -19.36 -0.62 20.32
CA GLU A 20 -20.12 0.62 20.36
C GLU A 20 -19.23 1.75 19.84
N TRP A 21 -19.76 2.59 18.97
CA TRP A 21 -19.12 3.83 18.57
C TRP A 21 -19.35 4.90 19.65
N ILE A 22 -18.27 5.44 20.18
CA ILE A 22 -18.27 6.52 21.16
C ILE A 22 -17.97 7.81 20.40
N ASP A 23 -19.01 8.63 20.20
CA ASP A 23 -18.87 9.94 19.58
C ASP A 23 -18.08 10.89 20.48
N THR A 24 -17.24 11.71 19.85
CA THR A 24 -16.70 12.93 20.48
C THR A 24 -17.55 14.14 20.08
N SER A 25 -17.21 15.33 20.58
CA SER A 25 -17.86 16.58 20.15
C SER A 25 -17.51 17.02 18.71
N ASN A 26 -16.59 16.34 18.03
CA ASN A 26 -16.08 16.78 16.73
C ASN A 26 -16.75 16.06 15.56
N THR A 27 -16.95 16.77 14.46
CA THR A 27 -17.56 16.25 13.22
C THR A 27 -16.81 16.68 11.96
N GLY A 28 -15.62 17.27 12.12
CA GLY A 28 -14.76 17.73 11.03
C GLY A 28 -13.90 16.62 10.45
N GLU A 29 -13.04 16.99 9.49
CA GLU A 29 -12.01 16.10 8.98
C GLU A 29 -11.02 15.74 10.10
N LEU A 30 -10.65 14.46 10.18
CA LEU A 30 -9.75 13.93 11.19
C LEU A 30 -8.39 14.64 11.20
N PHE A 31 -7.93 15.05 10.02
CA PHE A 31 -6.69 15.78 9.79
C PHE A 31 -6.93 16.92 8.81
N THR A 32 -6.43 18.10 9.16
CA THR A 32 -6.21 19.19 8.20
C THR A 32 -4.82 19.76 8.40
N SER A 33 -4.20 20.26 7.35
CA SER A 33 -2.97 21.06 7.46
C SER A 33 -3.27 22.51 7.13
N ASN A 34 -2.49 23.40 7.74
CA ASN A 34 -2.38 24.78 7.32
C ASN A 34 -0.91 25.17 7.42
N SER A 35 -0.27 25.37 6.28
CA SER A 35 1.14 25.72 6.21
C SER A 35 1.29 26.97 5.35
N GLU A 36 1.87 28.04 5.90
CA GLU A 36 2.21 29.21 5.06
C GLU A 36 3.37 28.88 4.09
N ASN A 37 4.20 27.91 4.46
CA ASN A 37 5.28 27.35 3.66
C ASN A 37 5.76 26.02 4.28
N ILE A 38 6.65 25.31 3.58
CA ILE A 38 7.16 24.01 4.03
C ILE A 38 8.05 24.04 5.29
N ASN A 39 8.56 25.20 5.75
CA ASN A 39 9.42 25.24 6.95
C ASN A 39 8.66 25.01 8.26
N GLN A 40 7.36 25.30 8.25
CA GLN A 40 6.47 25.06 9.38
C GLN A 40 5.16 24.51 8.85
N THR A 41 4.84 23.28 9.24
CA THR A 41 3.56 22.65 8.94
C THR A 41 2.75 22.57 10.22
N VAL A 42 1.54 23.12 10.21
CA VAL A 42 0.61 22.99 11.34
C VAL A 42 -0.45 21.97 10.96
N ILE A 43 -0.49 20.88 11.71
CA ILE A 43 -1.46 19.80 11.55
C ILE A 43 -2.51 19.94 12.66
N GLN A 44 -3.77 20.09 12.28
CA GLN A 44 -4.89 20.01 13.19
C GLN A 44 -5.41 18.57 13.21
N PHE A 45 -5.39 17.95 14.38
CA PHE A 45 -6.01 16.65 14.62
C PHE A 45 -7.33 16.84 15.36
N SER A 46 -8.38 16.20 14.87
CA SER A 46 -9.73 16.27 15.40
C SER A 46 -10.38 14.88 15.38
N LEU A 47 -10.27 14.13 16.48
CA LEU A 47 -10.90 12.82 16.62
C LEU A 47 -12.42 13.01 16.63
N ASP A 48 -13.14 12.30 15.76
CA ASP A 48 -14.61 12.32 15.63
C ASP A 48 -15.30 11.28 16.53
N GLY A 49 -14.64 10.14 16.76
CA GLY A 49 -15.09 9.11 17.67
C GLY A 49 -14.12 7.94 17.71
N PHE A 50 -14.54 6.85 18.34
CA PHE A 50 -13.81 5.58 18.29
C PHE A 50 -14.72 4.42 18.65
N GLU A 51 -14.36 3.22 18.20
CA GLU A 51 -15.04 1.99 18.59
C GLU A 51 -14.49 1.47 19.92
N SER A 52 -15.40 1.00 20.78
CA SER A 52 -15.08 0.32 22.02
C SER A 52 -15.85 -1.01 22.09
N GLU A 53 -15.10 -2.12 22.07
CA GLU A 53 -15.64 -3.47 22.26
C GLU A 53 -15.30 -3.98 23.67
N THR A 54 -16.25 -4.66 24.32
CA THR A 54 -15.98 -5.35 25.60
C THR A 54 -15.60 -6.79 25.34
N VAL A 55 -14.40 -7.19 25.76
CA VAL A 55 -13.86 -8.54 25.60
C VAL A 55 -13.52 -9.12 26.97
N THR A 56 -13.91 -10.36 27.23
CA THR A 56 -13.56 -11.05 28.48
C THR A 56 -12.47 -12.08 28.22
N GLU A 57 -11.32 -11.91 28.88
CA GLU A 57 -10.22 -12.88 28.85
C GLU A 57 -9.80 -13.25 30.26
N ASN A 58 -9.65 -14.56 30.52
CA ASN A 58 -9.31 -15.09 31.85
C ASN A 58 -10.19 -14.56 33.01
N GLY A 59 -11.45 -14.21 32.73
CA GLY A 59 -12.40 -13.69 33.73
C GLY A 59 -12.24 -12.20 34.05
N VAL A 60 -11.39 -11.47 33.33
CA VAL A 60 -11.25 -10.02 33.39
C VAL A 60 -11.93 -9.40 32.17
N GLU A 61 -12.72 -8.36 32.38
CA GLU A 61 -13.32 -7.57 31.30
C GLU A 61 -12.34 -6.48 30.85
N TYR A 62 -12.09 -6.44 29.55
CA TYR A 62 -11.25 -5.47 28.89
C TYR A 62 -12.07 -4.63 27.90
N LYS A 63 -11.62 -3.40 27.65
CA LYS A 63 -12.09 -2.56 26.55
C LYS A 63 -11.05 -2.58 25.44
N LYS A 64 -11.45 -3.05 24.26
CA LYS A 64 -10.66 -2.99 23.05
C LYS A 64 -11.06 -1.74 22.28
N ILE A 65 -10.09 -0.87 22.05
CA ILE A 65 -10.30 0.42 21.39
C ILE A 65 -9.84 0.30 19.93
N THR A 66 -10.71 0.65 18.99
CA THR A 66 -10.41 0.59 17.56
C THR A 66 -10.83 1.86 16.83
N TYR A 67 -10.11 2.16 15.75
CA TYR A 67 -10.47 3.17 14.78
C TYR A 67 -10.16 2.59 13.40
N ASP A 68 -11.08 2.73 12.46
CA ASP A 68 -10.95 2.09 11.15
C ASP A 68 -9.79 2.66 10.34
N MET A 69 -9.12 1.82 9.54
CA MET A 69 -7.99 2.18 8.67
C MET A 69 -6.76 2.82 9.34
N GLU A 70 -6.65 2.79 10.66
CA GLU A 70 -5.52 3.38 11.38
C GLU A 70 -4.60 2.33 12.00
N GLY A 71 -3.36 2.77 12.26
CA GLY A 71 -2.31 1.91 12.79
C GLY A 71 -2.55 1.49 14.24
N LYS A 72 -1.76 0.51 14.69
CA LYS A 72 -1.73 0.02 16.08
C LYS A 72 -0.31 -0.19 16.56
N PHE A 73 -0.13 -0.32 17.87
CA PHE A 73 1.14 -0.72 18.46
C PHE A 73 1.39 -2.22 18.29
N LEU A 74 2.63 -2.58 17.95
CA LEU A 74 3.06 -3.98 17.76
C LEU A 74 3.72 -4.59 19.01
N GLU A 75 3.83 -3.82 20.09
CA GLU A 75 4.38 -4.28 21.37
C GLU A 75 3.40 -5.22 22.07
N ALA A 76 3.56 -6.53 21.85
CA ALA A 76 2.70 -7.54 22.45
C ALA A 76 2.66 -7.42 23.98
N GLY A 77 1.45 -7.49 24.55
CA GLY A 77 1.18 -7.37 25.97
C GLY A 77 1.00 -5.93 26.48
N LYS A 78 1.40 -4.89 25.74
CA LYS A 78 1.07 -3.48 26.03
C LYS A 78 -0.35 -3.14 25.59
N PRO A 79 -0.97 -2.02 26.03
CA PRO A 79 -2.31 -1.63 25.59
C PRO A 79 -2.46 -1.56 24.06
N ASP A 80 -3.49 -2.22 23.51
CA ASP A 80 -3.88 -2.12 22.10
C ASP A 80 -4.64 -0.80 21.88
N LEU A 81 -3.92 0.21 21.43
CA LEU A 81 -4.43 1.55 21.20
C LEU A 81 -4.22 1.98 19.74
N PRO A 82 -5.22 2.60 19.10
CA PRO A 82 -5.06 3.17 17.76
C PRO A 82 -4.02 4.28 17.75
N ARG A 83 -3.32 4.40 16.62
CA ARG A 83 -2.38 5.47 16.33
C ARG A 83 -2.51 5.92 14.89
N PHE A 84 -2.33 7.21 14.67
CA PHE A 84 -2.66 7.84 13.41
C PHE A 84 -1.39 8.38 12.77
N SER A 85 -1.19 8.10 11.50
CA SER A 85 0.04 8.52 10.80
C SER A 85 -0.29 9.24 9.52
N ARG A 86 0.40 10.36 9.27
CA ARG A 86 0.26 11.14 8.04
C ARG A 86 1.64 11.56 7.55
N LEU A 87 1.87 11.44 6.24
CA LEU A 87 3.08 11.92 5.61
C LEU A 87 2.93 13.42 5.34
N ILE A 88 3.97 14.20 5.63
CA ILE A 88 4.05 15.62 5.26
C ILE A 88 5.31 15.89 4.46
N ALA A 89 5.27 16.86 3.57
CA ALA A 89 6.45 17.42 2.93
C ALA A 89 7.13 18.43 3.87
N ILE A 90 8.44 18.41 3.86
CA ILE A 90 9.32 19.29 4.64
C ILE A 90 10.40 19.89 3.72
N PRO A 91 11.13 20.93 4.16
CA PRO A 91 12.23 21.47 3.37
C PRO A 91 13.32 20.44 3.14
N ASP A 92 14.02 20.58 2.02
CA ASP A 92 15.14 19.73 1.59
C ASP A 92 16.22 19.55 2.65
N ARG A 93 16.36 20.50 3.58
CA ARG A 93 17.39 20.52 4.62
C ARG A 93 16.80 20.96 5.96
N GLY A 94 17.49 20.56 7.03
CA GLY A 94 17.07 20.84 8.40
C GLY A 94 16.48 19.62 9.09
N GLU A 95 16.36 19.71 10.40
CA GLU A 95 15.82 18.64 11.26
C GLU A 95 14.38 19.00 11.68
N PRO A 96 13.42 18.07 11.54
CA PRO A 96 12.05 18.30 12.00
C PRO A 96 11.96 18.24 13.53
N HIS A 97 11.27 19.21 14.11
CA HIS A 97 10.98 19.30 15.53
C HIS A 97 9.47 19.38 15.73
N VAL A 98 8.94 18.45 16.53
CA VAL A 98 7.50 18.36 16.80
C VAL A 98 7.18 19.10 18.10
N LEU A 99 6.28 20.07 18.01
CA LEU A 99 5.63 20.74 19.13
C LEU A 99 4.16 20.37 19.15
N ILE A 100 3.59 20.25 20.34
CA ILE A 100 2.23 19.76 20.54
C ILE A 100 1.49 20.74 21.44
N ASP A 101 0.29 21.12 21.02
CA ASP A 101 -0.67 21.85 21.84
C ASP A 101 -1.96 21.01 21.96
N VAL A 102 -2.28 20.55 23.16
CA VAL A 102 -3.50 19.78 23.43
C VAL A 102 -4.62 20.76 23.71
N ILE A 103 -5.64 20.76 22.85
CA ILE A 103 -6.74 21.72 22.89
C ILE A 103 -7.90 21.17 23.74
N SER A 104 -8.26 19.90 23.52
CA SER A 104 -9.32 19.24 24.29
C SER A 104 -9.04 17.74 24.48
N GLU A 105 -9.56 17.21 25.60
CA GLU A 105 -9.43 15.82 25.98
C GLU A 105 -10.60 15.35 26.85
N GLU A 106 -10.80 14.04 26.86
CA GLU A 106 -11.75 13.34 27.71
C GLU A 106 -11.05 12.23 28.51
N ILE A 107 -11.53 11.96 29.73
CA ILE A 107 -10.99 10.91 30.60
C ILE A 107 -12.08 9.89 30.88
N PHE A 108 -11.82 8.65 30.48
CA PHE A 108 -12.67 7.50 30.75
C PHE A 108 -12.10 6.68 31.91
N THR A 109 -12.82 6.66 33.02
CA THR A 109 -12.42 5.96 34.25
C THR A 109 -13.00 4.54 34.33
N ASN A 110 -12.39 3.68 35.16
CA ASN A 110 -12.81 2.29 35.38
C ASN A 110 -12.76 1.44 34.10
N ILE A 111 -11.74 1.67 33.28
CA ILE A 111 -11.49 0.92 32.06
C ILE A 111 -10.17 0.18 32.20
N VAL A 112 -10.16 -1.09 31.80
CA VAL A 112 -8.92 -1.86 31.58
C VAL A 112 -8.77 -2.05 30.08
N VAL A 113 -7.76 -1.43 29.47
CA VAL A 113 -7.55 -1.53 28.02
C VAL A 113 -7.04 -2.92 27.65
N TYR A 114 -7.56 -3.49 26.58
CA TYR A 114 -7.15 -4.81 26.07
C TYR A 114 -5.67 -4.78 25.65
N PRO A 115 -4.84 -5.76 26.04
CA PRO A 115 -3.45 -5.82 25.61
C PRO A 115 -3.33 -6.26 24.15
N SER A 116 -2.43 -5.64 23.40
CA SER A 116 -2.05 -6.02 22.05
C SER A 116 -1.52 -7.46 22.05
N GLN A 117 -1.98 -8.24 21.08
CA GLN A 117 -1.57 -9.63 20.91
C GLN A 117 -0.53 -9.72 19.79
N GLU A 118 0.27 -10.78 19.78
CA GLU A 118 1.25 -10.99 18.70
C GLU A 118 0.56 -11.06 17.33
N LEU A 119 1.18 -10.42 16.33
CA LEU A 119 0.80 -10.62 14.95
C LEU A 119 0.99 -12.09 14.60
N GLN A 120 -0.11 -12.74 14.23
CA GLN A 120 -0.08 -14.14 13.86
C GLN A 120 0.10 -14.25 12.37
N SER A 121 1.15 -14.98 11.96
CA SER A 121 1.23 -15.36 10.56
C SER A 121 0.06 -16.26 10.22
N GLU A 122 -0.67 -15.94 9.16
CA GLU A 122 -1.69 -16.83 8.57
C GLU A 122 -1.09 -18.19 8.19
N SER A 123 0.24 -18.27 8.04
CA SER A 123 0.96 -19.49 7.71
C SER A 123 1.24 -20.46 8.84
N GLN A 124 0.97 -20.07 10.09
CA GLN A 124 1.28 -20.88 11.26
C GLN A 124 0.00 -21.24 12.02
N ILE A 125 0.07 -22.32 12.82
CA ILE A 125 -1.02 -22.64 13.75
C ILE A 125 -1.17 -21.45 14.69
N GLN A 126 -2.37 -20.86 14.71
CA GLN A 126 -2.68 -19.72 15.56
C GLN A 126 -2.36 -20.03 17.03
N ASN A 127 -1.42 -19.30 17.61
CA ASN A 127 -1.10 -19.38 19.03
C ASN A 127 -2.14 -18.58 19.82
N ARG A 128 -3.18 -19.23 20.34
CA ARG A 128 -4.26 -18.55 21.06
C ARG A 128 -3.93 -18.19 22.51
N SER A 129 -2.66 -18.12 22.86
CA SER A 129 -2.26 -17.74 24.22
C SER A 129 -2.46 -16.24 24.40
N PHE A 130 -3.25 -15.87 25.40
CA PHE A 130 -3.43 -14.48 25.78
C PHE A 130 -2.14 -13.93 26.39
N ILE A 131 -1.65 -12.82 25.85
CA ILE A 131 -0.43 -12.14 26.27
C ILE A 131 -0.80 -10.82 26.95
N ILE A 132 -0.20 -10.58 28.12
CA ILE A 132 -0.31 -9.34 28.87
C ILE A 132 1.06 -9.01 29.49
N ASP A 133 1.48 -7.75 29.39
CA ASP A 133 2.68 -7.27 30.09
C ASP A 133 2.30 -6.91 31.53
N ASP A 134 2.39 -7.91 32.42
CA ASP A 134 2.11 -7.74 33.85
C ASP A 134 2.95 -6.63 34.49
N ASN A 135 4.17 -6.36 34.01
CA ASN A 135 4.98 -5.29 34.57
C ASN A 135 4.35 -3.93 34.28
N TYR A 136 3.85 -3.73 33.07
CA TYR A 136 3.14 -2.51 32.70
C TYR A 136 1.80 -2.38 33.41
N TYR A 137 0.95 -3.41 33.36
CA TYR A 137 -0.40 -3.36 33.93
C TYR A 137 -0.42 -3.26 35.46
N ASN A 138 0.71 -3.54 36.13
CA ASN A 138 0.89 -3.31 37.57
C ASN A 138 1.78 -2.09 37.89
N SER A 139 2.10 -1.27 36.90
CA SER A 139 2.89 -0.04 37.05
C SER A 139 2.00 1.22 37.17
N SER A 140 2.65 2.38 37.29
CA SER A 140 2.02 3.71 37.16
C SER A 140 2.51 4.44 35.90
N GLU A 141 3.01 3.71 34.91
CA GLU A 141 3.49 4.27 33.65
C GLU A 141 2.32 4.50 32.69
N VAL A 142 2.30 5.66 32.03
CA VAL A 142 1.30 5.98 31.01
C VAL A 142 1.81 5.50 29.65
N PHE A 143 0.98 4.76 28.90
CA PHE A 143 1.31 4.30 27.56
C PHE A 143 0.31 4.76 26.50
N PRO A 144 0.80 5.18 25.32
CA PRO A 144 2.17 5.60 25.04
C PRO A 144 2.48 6.93 25.72
N ALA A 145 3.73 7.16 26.15
CA ALA A 145 4.12 8.43 26.77
C ALA A 145 4.24 9.59 25.75
N ILE A 146 4.58 9.27 24.50
CA ILE A 146 4.78 10.24 23.42
C ILE A 146 3.46 10.46 22.69
N LEU A 147 2.99 11.70 22.61
CA LEU A 147 1.73 12.08 21.96
C LEU A 147 1.86 12.26 20.46
N ALA A 148 2.96 12.80 19.99
CA ALA A 148 3.28 12.87 18.57
C ALA A 148 4.79 12.84 18.35
N GLN A 149 5.20 12.29 17.21
CA GLN A 149 6.59 12.24 16.80
C GLN A 149 6.72 12.33 15.28
N ALA A 150 7.89 12.79 14.83
CA ALA A 150 8.33 12.69 13.46
C ALA A 150 9.30 11.51 13.35
N ASP A 151 9.07 10.63 12.36
CA ASP A 151 9.99 9.55 12.06
C ASP A 151 11.21 10.04 11.25
N THR A 152 12.06 9.14 10.76
CA THR A 152 13.20 9.52 9.92
C THR A 152 12.71 10.07 8.57
N PRO A 153 13.19 11.25 8.12
CA PRO A 153 12.87 11.78 6.80
C PRO A 153 13.24 10.83 5.65
N ALA A 154 12.38 10.77 4.65
CA ALA A 154 12.56 10.07 3.39
C ALA A 154 12.53 11.08 2.22
N ILE A 155 12.98 10.66 1.03
CA ILE A 155 12.87 11.44 -0.20
C ILE A 155 11.95 10.68 -1.14
N MET A 156 10.88 11.34 -1.57
CA MET A 156 10.02 10.84 -2.64
C MET A 156 10.28 11.71 -3.87
N ARG A 157 11.32 11.38 -4.64
CA ARG A 157 11.78 12.06 -5.87
C ARG A 157 11.97 13.58 -5.76
N ASP A 158 10.87 14.32 -5.81
CA ASP A 158 10.85 15.78 -5.82
C ASP A 158 10.81 16.36 -4.40
N LEU A 159 10.23 15.63 -3.44
CA LEU A 159 9.93 16.13 -2.10
C LEU A 159 10.67 15.33 -1.03
N ARG A 160 11.25 16.04 -0.06
CA ARG A 160 11.66 15.44 1.21
C ARG A 160 10.43 15.38 2.12
N VAL A 161 10.15 14.20 2.66
CA VAL A 161 8.93 13.90 3.41
C VAL A 161 9.25 13.31 4.77
N VAL A 162 8.34 13.45 5.72
CA VAL A 162 8.45 12.81 7.03
C VAL A 162 7.08 12.33 7.49
N ASN A 163 7.05 11.14 8.10
CA ASN A 163 5.84 10.59 8.69
C ASN A 163 5.64 11.19 10.09
N ILE A 164 4.47 11.77 10.34
CA ILE A 164 4.05 12.24 11.65
C ILE A 164 3.07 11.24 12.22
N THR A 165 3.42 10.65 13.37
CA THR A 165 2.53 9.75 14.09
C THR A 165 1.99 10.43 15.33
N ILE A 166 0.66 10.41 15.49
CA ILE A 166 -0.09 10.93 16.64
C ILE A 166 -0.70 9.75 17.41
N ASN A 167 -0.55 9.78 18.73
CA ASN A 167 -1.12 8.81 19.66
C ASN A 167 -2.10 9.54 20.60
N PRO A 168 -3.39 9.68 20.22
CA PRO A 168 -4.36 10.47 20.99
C PRO A 168 -4.92 9.70 22.18
N PHE A 169 -4.74 8.38 22.23
CA PHE A 169 -5.16 7.53 23.33
C PHE A 169 -3.98 7.26 24.25
N GLN A 170 -4.12 7.54 25.55
CA GLN A 170 -3.14 7.22 26.59
C GLN A 170 -3.80 6.48 27.75
N TYR A 171 -3.22 5.36 28.15
CA TYR A 171 -3.74 4.54 29.23
C TYR A 171 -2.85 4.62 30.48
N ASP A 172 -3.47 4.81 31.65
CA ASP A 172 -2.83 4.73 32.98
C ASP A 172 -3.41 3.51 33.73
N PRO A 173 -2.65 2.41 33.87
CA PRO A 173 -3.12 1.19 34.51
C PRO A 173 -3.26 1.33 36.03
N ALA A 174 -2.53 2.24 36.69
CA ALA A 174 -2.66 2.45 38.13
C ALA A 174 -3.99 3.11 38.50
N LYS A 175 -4.55 3.92 37.60
CA LYS A 175 -5.84 4.59 37.77
C LYS A 175 -7.00 3.90 37.05
N ASN A 176 -6.72 2.96 36.15
CA ASN A 176 -7.70 2.41 35.20
C ASN A 176 -8.38 3.53 34.41
N GLU A 177 -7.57 4.45 33.89
CA GLU A 177 -8.00 5.65 33.16
C GLU A 177 -7.46 5.63 31.74
N LEU A 178 -8.36 5.83 30.76
CA LEU A 178 -8.01 6.10 29.37
C LEU A 178 -8.23 7.59 29.11
N ARG A 179 -7.14 8.33 28.86
CA ARG A 179 -7.16 9.70 28.38
C ARG A 179 -7.27 9.67 26.85
N VAL A 180 -8.25 10.38 26.32
CA VAL A 180 -8.51 10.51 24.88
C VAL A 180 -8.38 11.97 24.50
N ILE A 181 -7.34 12.30 23.74
CA ILE A 181 -7.16 13.63 23.18
C ILE A 181 -8.09 13.76 21.98
N THR A 182 -9.12 14.57 22.13
CA THR A 182 -10.15 14.79 21.11
C THR A 182 -9.69 15.83 20.10
N GLU A 183 -8.86 16.79 20.51
CA GLU A 183 -8.32 17.84 19.64
C GLU A 183 -6.91 18.23 20.06
N MET A 184 -6.00 18.27 19.08
CA MET A 184 -4.64 18.76 19.28
C MET A 184 -4.08 19.38 18.01
N GLN A 185 -3.19 20.34 18.21
CA GLN A 185 -2.38 20.92 17.16
C GLN A 185 -0.97 20.33 17.24
N VAL A 186 -0.47 19.82 16.11
CA VAL A 186 0.91 19.36 15.95
C VAL A 186 1.62 20.32 15.02
N ILE A 187 2.62 21.02 15.54
CA ILE A 187 3.44 21.97 14.78
C ILE A 187 4.76 21.28 14.48
N VAL A 188 5.09 21.15 13.20
CA VAL A 188 6.37 20.60 12.74
C VAL A 188 7.22 21.74 12.21
N ASP A 189 8.22 22.12 13.00
CA ASP A 189 9.22 23.13 12.63
C ASP A 189 10.47 22.46 12.08
N VAL A 190 10.96 22.90 10.92
CA VAL A 190 12.22 22.40 10.38
C VAL A 190 13.33 23.42 10.59
N ILE A 191 14.33 23.03 11.38
CA ILE A 191 15.35 23.96 11.86
C ILE A 191 16.74 23.60 11.30
N GLY A 192 17.46 24.62 10.87
CA GLY A 192 18.85 24.50 10.42
C GLY A 192 18.99 24.03 8.97
N ASN A 193 20.19 23.56 8.62
CA ASN A 193 20.55 23.17 7.24
C ASN A 193 21.22 21.79 7.16
N ARG A 194 21.20 21.06 8.27
CA ARG A 194 21.66 19.67 8.41
C ARG A 194 20.49 18.84 8.90
N GLY A 195 20.52 17.56 8.65
CA GLY A 195 19.56 16.61 9.17
C GLY A 195 19.71 15.24 8.52
N ASN A 196 18.85 14.31 8.88
CA ASN A 196 18.80 12.99 8.26
C ASN A 196 18.23 13.08 6.84
N ASN A 197 18.82 12.36 5.88
CA ASN A 197 18.34 12.24 4.51
C ASN A 197 18.02 13.60 3.84
N ILE A 198 18.99 14.52 3.85
CA ILE A 198 18.82 15.82 3.20
C ILE A 198 18.78 15.66 1.68
N LYS A 199 17.87 16.39 1.03
CA LYS A 199 17.81 16.47 -0.42
C LYS A 199 18.79 17.55 -0.89
N ILE A 200 19.65 17.18 -1.84
CA ILE A 200 20.69 18.06 -2.37
C ILE A 200 20.46 18.45 -3.82
N THR A 201 19.59 17.72 -4.52
CA THR A 201 19.23 18.03 -5.90
C THR A 201 18.19 19.13 -5.94
N ASP A 202 18.40 20.11 -6.81
CA ASP A 202 17.42 21.12 -7.17
C ASP A 202 17.10 20.93 -8.66
N ARG A 203 15.92 20.37 -8.92
CA ARG A 203 15.47 19.90 -10.23
C ARG A 203 14.00 20.19 -10.41
N SER A 204 13.61 20.38 -11.66
CA SER A 204 12.22 20.52 -12.06
C SER A 204 11.39 19.29 -11.64
N PRO A 205 10.24 19.49 -10.96
CA PRO A 205 9.40 18.39 -10.50
C PRO A 205 8.76 17.62 -11.65
N SER A 206 8.31 16.40 -11.34
CA SER A 206 7.61 15.51 -12.26
C SER A 206 6.10 15.63 -12.13
N ARG A 207 5.40 15.78 -13.27
CA ARG A 207 3.91 15.78 -13.27
C ARG A 207 3.34 14.39 -13.02
N SER A 208 4.07 13.32 -13.33
CA SER A 208 3.58 11.96 -13.14
C SER A 208 3.42 11.59 -11.66
N PHE A 209 4.15 12.28 -10.77
CA PHE A 209 4.07 12.08 -9.32
C PHE A 209 2.99 12.93 -8.63
N ASP A 210 2.42 13.94 -9.28
CA ASP A 210 1.43 14.85 -8.65
C ASP A 210 0.27 14.10 -7.99
N SER A 211 -0.30 13.11 -8.68
CA SER A 211 -1.42 12.32 -8.16
C SER A 211 -1.01 11.48 -6.94
N LEU A 212 0.23 10.97 -6.93
CA LEU A 212 0.76 10.23 -5.80
C LEU A 212 0.99 11.16 -4.60
N TYR A 213 1.60 12.33 -4.83
CA TYR A 213 1.83 13.32 -3.77
C TYR A 213 0.52 13.80 -3.15
N LYS A 214 -0.49 14.14 -3.97
CA LYS A 214 -1.83 14.53 -3.49
C LYS A 214 -2.50 13.48 -2.63
N ALA A 215 -2.33 12.20 -2.99
CA ALA A 215 -2.94 11.10 -2.26
C ALA A 215 -2.18 10.75 -0.97
N ALA A 216 -0.86 10.94 -0.94
CA ALA A 216 0.00 10.47 0.14
C ALA A 216 0.38 11.56 1.15
N ILE A 217 0.52 12.81 0.73
CA ILE A 217 1.13 13.90 1.52
C ILE A 217 0.04 14.89 1.94
N LEU A 218 -0.17 15.03 3.24
CA LEU A 218 -1.26 15.82 3.83
C LEU A 218 -1.19 17.30 3.44
N ASN A 219 0.00 17.90 3.48
CA ASN A 219 0.20 19.33 3.22
C ASN A 219 0.61 19.62 1.76
N TYR A 220 0.39 18.70 0.82
CA TYR A 220 0.83 18.89 -0.56
C TYR A 220 0.17 20.09 -1.24
N ASP A 221 -1.12 20.29 -1.00
CA ASP A 221 -1.87 21.42 -1.57
C ASP A 221 -1.41 22.79 -0.99
N ASP A 222 -0.70 22.79 0.15
CA ASP A 222 -0.08 23.99 0.72
C ASP A 222 1.24 24.35 0.02
N ILE A 223 1.82 23.44 -0.78
CA ILE A 223 3.08 23.66 -1.48
C ILE A 223 2.80 24.44 -2.77
N PRO A 224 3.39 25.64 -2.96
CA PRO A 224 3.14 26.45 -4.15
C PRO A 224 3.87 25.87 -5.37
N MET A 225 3.24 24.90 -6.04
CA MET A 225 3.73 24.34 -7.29
C MET A 225 3.27 25.20 -8.47
N ARG A 226 4.21 25.61 -9.32
CA ARG A 226 3.89 26.37 -10.54
C ARG A 226 4.14 25.54 -11.79
N ASP A 227 3.23 25.68 -12.76
CA ASP A 227 3.27 24.90 -14.01
C ASP A 227 4.57 25.08 -14.81
N ASP A 228 5.21 26.24 -14.72
CA ASP A 228 6.46 26.56 -15.41
C ASP A 228 7.70 25.95 -14.77
N LEU A 229 7.56 25.25 -13.64
CA LEU A 229 8.66 24.57 -12.96
C LEU A 229 8.84 23.13 -13.40
N TYR A 230 7.80 22.48 -13.92
CA TYR A 230 7.83 21.05 -14.25
C TYR A 230 8.75 20.75 -15.43
N GLN A 231 9.39 19.58 -15.39
CA GLN A 231 10.18 19.07 -16.51
C GLN A 231 9.27 18.58 -17.65
N ASP A 232 9.86 18.41 -18.84
CA ASP A 232 9.17 17.69 -19.91
C ASP A 232 9.08 16.20 -19.52
N PRO A 233 7.97 15.51 -19.85
CA PRO A 233 7.80 14.13 -19.43
C PRO A 233 8.80 13.22 -20.12
N SER A 234 9.41 12.30 -19.37
CA SER A 234 10.56 11.53 -19.87
C SER A 234 10.47 10.03 -19.57
N TYR A 235 10.96 9.23 -20.51
CA TYR A 235 10.88 7.77 -20.48
C TYR A 235 12.23 7.16 -20.88
N LEU A 236 12.75 6.24 -20.07
CA LEU A 236 13.96 5.48 -20.37
C LEU A 236 13.61 4.00 -20.57
N PHE A 237 13.95 3.44 -21.72
CA PHE A 237 13.96 2.00 -21.94
C PHE A 237 15.39 1.46 -21.87
N ILE A 238 15.58 0.39 -21.11
CA ILE A 238 16.84 -0.38 -21.09
C ILE A 238 16.52 -1.77 -21.62
N TYR A 239 17.21 -2.19 -22.68
CA TYR A 239 16.88 -3.45 -23.37
C TYR A 239 18.10 -4.34 -23.55
N ALA A 240 17.88 -5.66 -23.54
CA ALA A 240 18.91 -6.63 -23.90
C ALA A 240 19.36 -6.40 -25.36
N ASP A 241 20.66 -6.23 -25.59
CA ASP A 241 21.24 -5.78 -26.86
C ASP A 241 21.11 -6.81 -28.01
N GLU A 242 19.90 -6.92 -28.54
CA GLU A 242 19.54 -7.78 -29.67
C GLU A 242 18.70 -6.98 -30.69
N ASN A 243 18.98 -7.17 -31.98
CA ASN A 243 18.36 -6.35 -33.04
C ASN A 243 16.84 -6.54 -33.11
N ASP A 244 16.35 -7.75 -32.92
CA ASP A 244 14.93 -8.07 -32.95
C ASP A 244 14.19 -7.48 -31.74
N VAL A 245 14.82 -7.41 -30.57
CA VAL A 245 14.30 -6.68 -29.41
C VAL A 245 14.14 -5.21 -29.74
N LEU A 246 15.16 -4.56 -30.32
CA LEU A 246 15.10 -3.15 -30.71
C LEU A 246 13.99 -2.89 -31.73
N GLU A 247 13.87 -3.73 -32.77
CA GLU A 247 12.82 -3.60 -33.79
C GLU A 247 11.41 -3.62 -33.19
N ASN A 248 11.16 -4.49 -32.22
CA ASN A 248 9.86 -4.58 -31.54
C ASN A 248 9.66 -3.46 -30.52
N LEU A 249 10.72 -3.05 -29.82
CA LEU A 249 10.69 -1.95 -28.86
C LEU A 249 10.37 -0.61 -29.56
N ASN A 250 10.82 -0.43 -30.80
CA ASN A 250 10.58 0.79 -31.57
C ASN A 250 9.09 1.17 -31.63
N TYR A 251 8.18 0.19 -31.79
CA TYR A 251 6.74 0.47 -31.78
C TYR A 251 6.25 1.15 -30.49
N LEU A 252 6.79 0.76 -29.34
CA LEU A 252 6.46 1.39 -28.05
C LEU A 252 7.14 2.75 -27.91
N THR A 253 8.41 2.87 -28.29
CA THR A 253 9.15 4.13 -28.17
C THR A 253 8.53 5.23 -29.04
N GLU A 254 8.15 4.92 -30.29
CA GLU A 254 7.46 5.84 -31.19
C GLU A 254 6.09 6.23 -30.62
N TRP A 255 5.35 5.27 -30.05
CA TRP A 255 4.09 5.55 -29.41
C TRP A 255 4.25 6.49 -28.20
N LYS A 256 5.19 6.21 -27.28
CA LYS A 256 5.46 7.09 -26.13
C LYS A 256 5.93 8.47 -26.61
N HIS A 257 6.79 8.55 -27.62
CA HIS A 257 7.18 9.84 -28.20
C HIS A 257 5.97 10.60 -28.76
N SER A 258 5.06 9.93 -29.47
CA SER A 258 3.83 10.57 -29.99
C SER A 258 2.87 11.07 -28.90
N LYS A 259 2.96 10.52 -27.69
CA LYS A 259 2.24 11.01 -26.50
C LYS A 259 2.92 12.20 -25.83
N GLY A 260 4.04 12.68 -26.36
CA GLY A 260 4.77 13.85 -25.89
C GLY A 260 5.93 13.57 -24.94
N PHE A 261 6.31 12.30 -24.74
CA PHE A 261 7.48 11.97 -23.91
C PHE A 261 8.79 12.24 -24.67
N GLU A 262 9.79 12.73 -23.96
CA GLU A 262 11.19 12.53 -24.33
C GLU A 262 11.54 11.06 -24.08
N VAL A 263 11.82 10.32 -25.16
CA VAL A 263 12.09 8.88 -25.08
C VAL A 263 13.56 8.61 -25.33
N ASN A 264 14.23 8.06 -24.32
CA ASN A 264 15.60 7.61 -24.38
C ASN A 264 15.63 6.07 -24.35
N ILE A 265 16.55 5.48 -25.12
CA ILE A 265 16.75 4.03 -25.19
C ILE A 265 18.23 3.72 -25.00
N ALA A 266 18.55 2.71 -24.21
CA ALA A 266 19.91 2.24 -23.98
C ALA A 266 19.96 0.71 -24.03
N SER A 267 20.94 0.15 -24.74
CA SER A 267 21.12 -1.30 -24.79
C SER A 267 22.06 -1.79 -23.70
N THR A 268 22.05 -3.08 -23.37
CA THR A 268 23.00 -3.66 -22.39
C THR A 268 24.47 -3.58 -22.83
N THR A 269 24.75 -3.29 -24.10
CA THR A 269 26.11 -2.93 -24.55
C THR A 269 26.51 -1.51 -24.11
N GLU A 270 25.56 -0.59 -24.02
CA GLU A 270 25.78 0.78 -23.53
C GLU A 270 25.77 0.86 -22.00
N THR A 271 24.77 0.24 -21.37
CA THR A 271 24.61 0.30 -19.91
C THR A 271 25.55 -0.63 -19.16
N GLY A 272 26.14 -1.61 -19.84
CA GLY A 272 26.68 -2.81 -19.21
C GLY A 272 25.60 -3.83 -18.86
N THR A 273 26.03 -5.03 -18.45
CA THR A 273 25.16 -6.20 -18.27
C THR A 273 24.99 -6.61 -16.80
N SER A 274 25.74 -6.02 -15.87
CA SER A 274 25.59 -6.30 -14.44
C SER A 274 24.55 -5.39 -13.79
N LEU A 275 24.02 -5.82 -12.64
CA LEU A 275 23.08 -5.04 -11.81
C LEU A 275 23.62 -3.63 -11.53
N ASN A 276 24.89 -3.55 -11.13
CA ASN A 276 25.51 -2.28 -10.78
C ASN A 276 25.75 -1.40 -12.01
N ASP A 277 26.17 -1.96 -13.16
CA ASP A 277 26.40 -1.15 -14.35
C ASP A 277 25.09 -0.49 -14.83
N ILE A 278 24.01 -1.28 -14.87
CA ILE A 278 22.66 -0.78 -15.24
C ILE A 278 22.17 0.24 -14.22
N LYS A 279 22.34 -0.03 -12.92
CA LYS A 279 21.96 0.91 -11.86
C LYS A 279 22.74 2.22 -11.96
N ASP A 280 24.04 2.16 -12.20
CA ASP A 280 24.91 3.32 -12.34
C ASP A 280 24.54 4.14 -13.58
N TYR A 281 24.14 3.49 -14.69
CA TYR A 281 23.61 4.17 -15.86
C TYR A 281 22.31 4.92 -15.54
N ILE A 282 21.36 4.25 -14.86
CA ILE A 282 20.11 4.89 -14.44
C ILE A 282 20.38 6.06 -13.48
N GLN A 283 21.28 5.89 -12.51
CA GLN A 283 21.67 6.95 -11.58
C GLN A 283 22.27 8.14 -12.34
N ASN A 284 23.15 7.88 -13.30
CA ASN A 284 23.72 8.93 -14.13
C ASN A 284 22.64 9.70 -14.90
N ALA A 285 21.68 9.00 -15.51
CA ALA A 285 20.57 9.61 -16.21
C ALA A 285 19.69 10.46 -15.26
N TYR A 286 19.38 9.95 -14.08
CA TYR A 286 18.59 10.64 -13.07
C TYR A 286 19.28 11.91 -12.56
N ASP A 287 20.60 11.88 -12.33
CA ASP A 287 21.34 13.00 -11.76
C ASP A 287 21.65 14.10 -12.79
N ASN A 288 21.91 13.72 -14.04
CA ASN A 288 22.59 14.58 -15.01
C ASN A 288 21.76 14.96 -16.25
N TRP A 289 20.68 14.26 -16.57
CA TRP A 289 19.89 14.61 -17.75
C TRP A 289 19.03 15.85 -17.49
N PRO A 290 18.79 16.70 -18.51
CA PRO A 290 17.90 17.85 -18.37
C PRO A 290 16.49 17.45 -17.92
N ASN A 291 15.94 16.42 -18.56
CA ASN A 291 14.69 15.76 -18.16
C ASN A 291 15.04 14.37 -17.61
N ARG A 292 15.19 14.28 -16.29
CA ARG A 292 15.52 13.02 -15.62
C ARG A 292 14.38 12.01 -15.81
N PRO A 293 14.66 10.71 -16.03
CA PRO A 293 13.63 9.69 -16.26
C PRO A 293 12.53 9.75 -15.21
N GLU A 294 11.27 9.83 -15.63
CA GLU A 294 10.10 9.63 -14.76
C GLU A 294 9.67 8.17 -14.76
N PHE A 295 9.78 7.55 -15.93
CA PHE A 295 9.47 6.15 -16.16
C PHE A 295 10.71 5.41 -16.64
N ILE A 296 10.92 4.22 -16.11
CA ILE A 296 11.95 3.29 -16.56
C ILE A 296 11.30 1.96 -16.90
N CYS A 297 11.59 1.44 -18.07
CA CYS A 297 11.11 0.13 -18.50
C CYS A 297 12.27 -0.77 -18.90
N LEU A 298 12.46 -1.84 -18.14
CA LEU A 298 13.43 -2.89 -18.43
C LEU A 298 12.81 -3.85 -19.47
N VAL A 299 13.49 -4.09 -20.58
CA VAL A 299 13.01 -4.89 -21.70
C VAL A 299 13.89 -6.12 -21.82
N GLY A 300 13.55 -7.15 -21.05
CA GLY A 300 14.32 -8.37 -20.87
C GLY A 300 13.86 -9.15 -19.64
N ASP A 301 14.30 -10.40 -19.54
CA ASP A 301 13.99 -11.27 -18.40
C ASP A 301 15.12 -11.30 -17.36
N ALA A 302 14.85 -11.83 -16.17
CA ALA A 302 15.83 -12.06 -15.11
C ALA A 302 16.67 -13.33 -15.36
N GLY A 303 17.12 -13.52 -16.60
CA GLY A 303 17.86 -14.69 -17.03
C GLY A 303 17.83 -14.88 -18.55
N GLY A 304 18.29 -16.04 -19.00
CA GLY A 304 18.20 -16.44 -20.40
C GLY A 304 19.03 -15.58 -21.35
N ASN A 305 18.60 -15.53 -22.61
CA ASN A 305 19.29 -14.80 -23.69
C ASN A 305 19.00 -13.29 -23.65
N TYR A 306 17.88 -12.86 -23.06
CA TYR A 306 17.48 -11.46 -22.95
C TYR A 306 17.68 -10.94 -21.52
N ASN A 307 18.80 -11.30 -20.90
CA ASN A 307 19.03 -11.08 -19.48
C ASN A 307 19.21 -9.59 -19.13
N ILE A 308 18.36 -9.10 -18.24
CA ILE A 308 18.56 -7.87 -17.45
C ILE A 308 18.47 -8.27 -15.98
N PRO A 309 19.58 -8.25 -15.22
CA PRO A 309 19.61 -8.73 -13.85
C PRO A 309 18.67 -7.95 -12.93
N THR A 310 18.28 -8.58 -11.84
CA THR A 310 17.45 -8.06 -10.76
C THR A 310 18.31 -7.83 -9.51
N GLY A 311 17.79 -7.08 -8.56
CA GLY A 311 18.34 -7.03 -7.21
C GLY A 311 17.84 -8.18 -6.34
N HIS A 312 18.46 -8.32 -5.17
CA HIS A 312 17.97 -9.19 -4.12
C HIS A 312 17.82 -8.40 -2.84
N ILE A 313 16.68 -8.55 -2.17
CA ILE A 313 16.46 -8.01 -0.83
C ILE A 313 16.65 -9.17 0.14
N ASP A 314 17.75 -9.11 0.89
CA ASP A 314 18.06 -10.02 2.00
C ASP A 314 17.42 -9.46 3.29
N GLY A 315 16.36 -10.10 3.80
CA GLY A 315 15.62 -9.54 4.93
C GLY A 315 14.74 -10.55 5.69
N GLY A 316 15.18 -11.00 6.86
CA GLY A 316 14.37 -11.81 7.77
C GLY A 316 14.06 -13.21 7.23
N MET A 317 12.81 -13.66 7.35
CA MET A 317 12.36 -15.01 6.92
C MET A 317 12.04 -15.08 5.41
N TYR A 318 12.00 -13.94 4.70
CA TYR A 318 11.60 -13.85 3.30
C TYR A 318 12.69 -13.12 2.50
N ASN A 319 13.34 -13.83 1.59
CA ASN A 319 14.27 -13.23 0.63
C ASN A 319 13.59 -13.14 -0.73
N GLY A 320 13.77 -12.02 -1.42
CA GLY A 320 13.04 -11.72 -2.64
C GLY A 320 13.93 -11.13 -3.73
N GLU A 321 13.85 -11.71 -4.92
CA GLU A 321 14.36 -11.11 -6.14
C GLU A 321 13.41 -9.99 -6.59
N GLY A 322 13.95 -8.87 -7.07
CA GLY A 322 13.11 -7.78 -7.57
C GLY A 322 13.89 -6.61 -8.16
N ASP A 323 13.18 -5.77 -8.90
CA ASP A 323 13.75 -4.61 -9.60
C ASP A 323 13.79 -3.33 -8.75
N GLN A 324 13.24 -3.33 -7.53
CA GLN A 324 13.07 -2.12 -6.69
C GLN A 324 14.36 -1.31 -6.54
N ILE A 325 15.52 -1.98 -6.46
CA ILE A 325 16.83 -1.33 -6.35
C ILE A 325 17.10 -0.33 -7.50
N TYR A 326 16.57 -0.56 -8.70
CA TYR A 326 16.72 0.38 -9.82
C TYR A 326 15.93 1.68 -9.61
N ALA A 327 14.89 1.66 -8.78
CA ALA A 327 14.06 2.83 -8.49
C ALA A 327 14.51 3.67 -7.29
N LEU A 328 15.42 3.18 -6.45
CA LEU A 328 15.96 3.92 -5.28
C LEU A 328 17.15 4.79 -5.72
N LEU A 329 16.90 6.01 -6.16
CA LEU A 329 17.87 6.89 -6.85
C LEU A 329 18.21 8.15 -6.06
N GLU A 330 17.44 8.46 -5.03
CA GLU A 330 17.70 9.60 -4.17
C GLU A 330 17.39 9.32 -2.71
N GLY A 331 18.31 9.73 -1.84
CA GLY A 331 18.21 9.49 -0.41
C GLY A 331 18.64 8.09 0.03
N ASP A 332 18.52 7.84 1.33
CA ASP A 332 18.77 6.56 1.98
C ASP A 332 17.46 6.03 2.58
N ASP A 333 16.54 5.66 1.69
CA ASP A 333 15.22 5.15 2.04
C ASP A 333 14.68 4.17 0.98
N ILE A 334 13.42 3.75 1.16
CA ILE A 334 12.79 2.69 0.35
C ILE A 334 11.76 3.23 -0.66
N LEU A 335 11.58 4.55 -0.74
CA LEU A 335 10.61 5.16 -1.63
C LEU A 335 11.17 5.16 -3.06
N ALA A 336 10.32 4.83 -4.03
CA ALA A 336 10.73 4.81 -5.43
C ALA A 336 10.78 6.23 -6.00
N ASP A 337 11.90 6.59 -6.63
CA ASP A 337 12.08 7.88 -7.28
C ASP A 337 11.61 7.90 -8.75
N VAL A 338 11.28 6.73 -9.30
CA VAL A 338 10.81 6.55 -10.68
C VAL A 338 9.70 5.50 -10.74
N HIS A 339 8.84 5.63 -11.75
CA HIS A 339 7.89 4.58 -12.10
C HIS A 339 8.63 3.48 -12.88
N LEU A 340 8.91 2.37 -12.21
CA LEU A 340 9.66 1.26 -12.78
C LEU A 340 8.73 0.13 -13.26
N GLY A 341 9.01 -0.42 -14.43
CA GLY A 341 8.36 -1.61 -14.96
C GLY A 341 9.31 -2.50 -15.74
N ARG A 342 8.87 -3.74 -16.02
CA ARG A 342 9.62 -4.71 -16.83
C ARG A 342 8.71 -5.39 -17.85
N LEU A 343 9.18 -5.48 -19.09
CA LEU A 343 8.66 -6.38 -20.12
C LEU A 343 9.55 -7.64 -20.09
N SER A 344 9.14 -8.66 -19.34
CA SER A 344 9.86 -9.93 -19.25
C SER A 344 9.41 -10.89 -20.36
N PHE A 345 10.39 -11.49 -21.05
CA PHE A 345 10.19 -12.44 -22.13
C PHE A 345 11.45 -13.32 -22.31
N ASN A 346 11.24 -14.60 -22.63
CA ASN A 346 12.28 -15.55 -23.00
C ASN A 346 12.31 -15.84 -24.51
N GLU A 347 11.27 -15.46 -25.24
CA GLU A 347 11.20 -15.54 -26.70
C GLU A 347 10.73 -14.22 -27.33
N ILE A 348 11.20 -13.92 -28.54
CA ILE A 348 10.82 -12.68 -29.23
C ILE A 348 9.30 -12.60 -29.55
N SER A 349 8.67 -13.76 -29.73
CA SER A 349 7.22 -13.90 -29.93
C SER A 349 6.41 -13.43 -28.71
N GLU A 350 6.97 -13.58 -27.50
CA GLU A 350 6.37 -13.10 -26.26
C GLU A 350 6.48 -11.57 -26.17
N LEU A 351 7.64 -10.98 -26.52
CA LEU A 351 7.78 -9.53 -26.62
C LEU A 351 6.80 -8.93 -27.63
N GLN A 352 6.68 -9.53 -28.81
CA GLN A 352 5.70 -9.14 -29.83
C GLN A 352 4.26 -9.13 -29.27
N THR A 353 3.94 -10.15 -28.48
CA THR A 353 2.62 -10.28 -27.84
C THR A 353 2.39 -9.19 -26.80
N ILE A 354 3.39 -8.89 -25.97
CA ILE A 354 3.34 -7.82 -24.95
C ILE A 354 3.18 -6.46 -25.62
N VAL A 355 4.02 -6.15 -26.61
CA VAL A 355 3.96 -4.90 -27.38
C VAL A 355 2.59 -4.73 -28.04
N SER A 356 2.09 -5.78 -28.70
CA SER A 356 0.77 -5.77 -29.33
C SER A 356 -0.35 -5.50 -28.33
N LYS A 357 -0.33 -6.16 -27.16
CA LYS A 357 -1.31 -5.94 -26.08
C LYS A 357 -1.29 -4.49 -25.59
N ILE A 358 -0.11 -3.91 -25.35
CA ILE A 358 0.02 -2.52 -24.89
C ILE A 358 -0.54 -1.54 -25.92
N LEU A 359 -0.21 -1.71 -27.21
CA LEU A 359 -0.70 -0.82 -28.27
C LEU A 359 -2.21 -0.93 -28.49
N HIS A 360 -2.77 -2.14 -28.45
CA HIS A 360 -4.22 -2.34 -28.56
C HIS A 360 -4.98 -1.97 -27.29
N TYR A 361 -4.31 -1.68 -26.17
CA TYR A 361 -4.95 -1.11 -24.99
C TYR A 361 -4.88 0.42 -25.01
N GLU A 362 -3.70 0.99 -25.28
CA GLU A 362 -3.48 2.44 -25.19
C GLU A 362 -3.85 3.22 -26.46
N LYS A 363 -3.62 2.65 -27.65
CA LYS A 363 -3.71 3.36 -28.93
C LYS A 363 -4.95 2.95 -29.73
N GLU A 364 -5.27 1.66 -29.75
CA GLU A 364 -6.40 1.10 -30.51
C GLU A 364 -7.27 0.20 -29.61
N PRO A 365 -7.92 0.77 -28.57
CA PRO A 365 -8.68 0.02 -27.58
C PRO A 365 -9.76 -0.85 -28.22
N TYR A 366 -9.98 -2.03 -27.65
CA TYR A 366 -11.04 -2.94 -28.12
C TYR A 366 -12.43 -2.36 -27.88
N MET A 367 -13.19 -2.16 -28.96
CA MET A 367 -14.53 -1.57 -28.93
C MET A 367 -15.65 -2.54 -29.35
N GLY A 368 -15.33 -3.81 -29.65
CA GLY A 368 -16.32 -4.79 -30.11
C GLY A 368 -17.32 -5.22 -29.03
N ASN A 369 -16.92 -5.12 -27.77
CA ASN A 369 -17.74 -5.21 -26.57
C ASN A 369 -17.12 -4.23 -25.57
N THR A 370 -17.89 -3.29 -25.02
CA THR A 370 -17.38 -2.29 -24.06
C THR A 370 -17.77 -2.60 -22.62
N ASP A 371 -18.66 -3.58 -22.40
CA ASP A 371 -19.15 -3.90 -21.06
C ASP A 371 -18.02 -4.40 -20.14
N TRP A 372 -16.96 -4.98 -20.70
CA TRP A 372 -15.81 -5.47 -19.94
C TRP A 372 -15.06 -4.35 -19.21
N TYR A 373 -15.11 -3.11 -19.69
CA TYR A 373 -14.48 -1.96 -19.02
C TYR A 373 -15.05 -1.74 -17.61
N ASN A 374 -16.32 -2.10 -17.41
CA ASN A 374 -17.05 -1.91 -16.16
C ASN A 374 -17.16 -3.20 -15.34
N LYS A 375 -16.31 -4.21 -15.57
CA LYS A 375 -16.35 -5.48 -14.84
C LYS A 375 -15.06 -5.75 -14.11
N VAL A 376 -15.18 -6.13 -12.85
CA VAL A 376 -14.08 -6.41 -11.95
C VAL A 376 -14.21 -7.85 -11.46
N LEU A 377 -13.12 -8.61 -11.48
CA LEU A 377 -13.05 -9.96 -10.92
C LEU A 377 -12.24 -9.95 -9.62
N LEU A 378 -12.88 -10.33 -8.50
CA LEU A 378 -12.28 -10.41 -7.17
C LEU A 378 -12.30 -11.87 -6.70
N VAL A 379 -11.12 -12.48 -6.59
CA VAL A 379 -10.97 -13.88 -6.19
C VAL A 379 -10.25 -13.96 -4.85
N GLY A 380 -10.94 -14.45 -3.83
CA GLY A 380 -10.37 -14.70 -2.50
C GLY A 380 -10.44 -16.18 -2.18
N ASP A 381 -9.30 -16.87 -2.15
CA ASP A 381 -9.24 -18.29 -1.77
C ASP A 381 -8.89 -18.47 -0.28
N PRO A 382 -9.88 -18.77 0.59
CA PRO A 382 -9.64 -18.92 2.01
C PRO A 382 -9.07 -20.28 2.40
N THR A 383 -8.98 -21.25 1.47
CA THR A 383 -8.75 -22.68 1.78
C THR A 383 -7.52 -22.89 2.65
N ASP A 384 -6.39 -22.33 2.22
CA ASP A 384 -5.14 -22.39 2.97
C ASP A 384 -4.76 -21.03 3.57
N SER A 385 -5.32 -19.93 3.05
CA SER A 385 -4.93 -18.55 3.41
C SER A 385 -5.84 -17.87 4.43
N GLY A 386 -6.95 -18.51 4.82
CA GLY A 386 -7.86 -18.00 5.85
C GLY A 386 -8.90 -16.98 5.34
N PRO A 387 -9.84 -16.57 6.21
CA PRO A 387 -10.99 -15.74 5.81
C PRO A 387 -10.62 -14.32 5.36
N SER A 388 -9.46 -13.80 5.78
CA SER A 388 -8.98 -12.47 5.39
C SER A 388 -8.86 -12.28 3.88
N THR A 389 -8.73 -13.37 3.11
CA THR A 389 -8.76 -13.31 1.65
C THR A 389 -10.10 -12.79 1.13
N ILE A 390 -11.20 -13.15 1.78
CA ILE A 390 -12.56 -12.71 1.47
C ILE A 390 -12.74 -11.27 1.94
N ASP A 391 -12.40 -10.99 3.21
CA ASP A 391 -12.56 -9.65 3.82
C ASP A 391 -11.86 -8.57 2.98
N THR A 392 -10.65 -8.87 2.49
CA THR A 392 -9.90 -7.95 1.60
C THR A 392 -10.63 -7.71 0.28
N LYS A 393 -11.26 -8.72 -0.32
CA LYS A 393 -12.00 -8.53 -1.57
C LYS A 393 -13.29 -7.76 -1.34
N GLN A 394 -13.98 -7.99 -0.23
CA GLN A 394 -15.19 -7.24 0.11
C GLN A 394 -14.87 -5.75 0.31
N ASN A 395 -13.79 -5.44 1.04
CA ASN A 395 -13.33 -4.07 1.19
C ASN A 395 -12.98 -3.42 -0.16
N ILE A 396 -12.28 -4.12 -1.05
CA ILE A 396 -12.01 -3.63 -2.43
C ILE A 396 -13.32 -3.40 -3.20
N ALA A 397 -14.29 -4.32 -3.10
CA ALA A 397 -15.59 -4.21 -3.77
C ALA A 397 -16.37 -3.00 -3.26
N GLU A 398 -16.39 -2.77 -1.95
CA GLU A 398 -17.01 -1.62 -1.30
C GLU A 398 -16.38 -0.30 -1.75
N MET A 399 -15.05 -0.23 -1.79
CA MET A 399 -14.32 0.94 -2.31
C MET A 399 -14.67 1.20 -3.78
N ILE A 400 -14.67 0.16 -4.62
CA ILE A 400 -15.04 0.29 -6.04
C ILE A 400 -16.48 0.78 -6.17
N ASN A 401 -17.43 0.21 -5.44
CA ASN A 401 -18.83 0.62 -5.48
C ASN A 401 -19.03 2.07 -5.00
N TYR A 402 -18.24 2.51 -4.02
CA TYR A 402 -18.30 3.88 -3.49
C TYR A 402 -17.85 4.92 -4.52
N TYR A 403 -16.68 4.70 -5.15
CA TYR A 403 -16.12 5.64 -6.12
C TYR A 403 -16.66 5.48 -7.55
N TYR A 404 -17.07 4.26 -7.92
CA TYR A 404 -17.50 3.86 -9.25
C TYR A 404 -18.73 2.94 -9.19
N PRO A 405 -19.91 3.46 -8.83
CA PRO A 405 -21.12 2.66 -8.59
C PRO A 405 -21.63 1.87 -9.81
N ASP A 406 -21.18 2.21 -11.02
CA ASP A 406 -21.53 1.51 -12.26
C ASP A 406 -20.63 0.28 -12.54
N MET A 407 -19.58 0.05 -11.73
CA MET A 407 -18.72 -1.14 -11.84
C MET A 407 -19.44 -2.38 -11.33
N GLN A 408 -19.38 -3.46 -12.10
CA GLN A 408 -19.88 -4.77 -11.72
C GLN A 408 -18.76 -5.58 -11.07
N ASN A 409 -18.84 -5.75 -9.75
CA ASN A 409 -17.97 -6.66 -9.01
C ASN A 409 -18.44 -8.12 -9.16
N ILE A 410 -17.52 -8.98 -9.60
CA ILE A 410 -17.68 -10.43 -9.70
C ILE A 410 -16.81 -11.05 -8.61
N GLU A 411 -17.45 -11.54 -7.55
CA GLU A 411 -16.78 -12.07 -6.37
C GLU A 411 -16.76 -13.62 -6.39
N VAL A 412 -15.58 -14.21 -6.20
CA VAL A 412 -15.38 -15.66 -6.19
C VAL A 412 -14.66 -16.06 -4.90
N TYR A 413 -15.40 -16.72 -3.99
CA TYR A 413 -14.92 -17.07 -2.63
C TYR A 413 -15.00 -18.55 -2.29
N ASP A 414 -15.57 -19.36 -3.17
CA ASP A 414 -15.62 -20.81 -3.02
C ASP A 414 -15.61 -21.52 -4.38
N THR A 415 -15.56 -22.86 -4.34
CA THR A 415 -15.58 -23.71 -5.54
C THR A 415 -16.95 -24.30 -5.85
N SER A 416 -18.05 -23.72 -5.35
CA SER A 416 -19.41 -24.24 -5.55
C SER A 416 -19.89 -24.12 -7.00
N GLN A 417 -19.41 -23.09 -7.72
CA GLN A 417 -19.73 -22.84 -9.14
C GLN A 417 -18.67 -23.39 -10.12
N GLY A 418 -17.62 -24.04 -9.60
CA GLY A 418 -16.54 -24.64 -10.39
C GLY A 418 -15.19 -24.60 -9.67
N SER A 419 -14.19 -25.25 -10.26
CA SER A 419 -12.80 -25.09 -9.79
C SER A 419 -12.34 -23.64 -9.87
N TRP A 420 -11.40 -23.21 -9.01
CA TRP A 420 -10.81 -21.87 -9.04
C TRP A 420 -10.33 -21.50 -10.45
N GLN A 421 -9.61 -22.41 -11.10
CA GLN A 421 -9.07 -22.25 -12.44
C GLN A 421 -10.16 -22.00 -13.48
N SER A 422 -11.25 -22.78 -13.43
CA SER A 422 -12.38 -22.60 -14.35
C SER A 422 -13.11 -21.29 -14.10
N GLN A 423 -13.32 -20.90 -12.84
CA GLN A 423 -13.99 -19.64 -12.52
C GLN A 423 -13.15 -18.43 -12.93
N ILE A 424 -11.84 -18.46 -12.69
CA ILE A 424 -10.90 -17.42 -13.15
C ILE A 424 -10.92 -17.34 -14.68
N SER A 425 -10.68 -18.46 -15.38
CA SER A 425 -10.62 -18.49 -16.84
C SER A 425 -11.93 -18.01 -17.48
N ASN A 426 -13.08 -18.47 -16.98
CA ASN A 426 -14.38 -18.13 -17.54
C ASN A 426 -14.68 -16.64 -17.38
N ASN A 427 -14.38 -16.05 -16.23
CA ASN A 427 -14.61 -14.63 -15.99
C ASN A 427 -13.65 -13.74 -16.79
N ILE A 428 -12.36 -14.10 -16.89
CA ILE A 428 -11.41 -13.38 -17.74
C ILE A 428 -11.87 -13.44 -19.21
N ASN A 429 -12.29 -14.61 -19.70
CA ASN A 429 -12.79 -14.81 -21.06
C ASN A 429 -14.09 -14.04 -21.35
N ALA A 430 -14.95 -13.87 -20.34
CA ALA A 430 -16.15 -13.05 -20.42
C ALA A 430 -15.85 -11.54 -20.49
N GLY A 431 -14.61 -11.14 -20.21
CA GLY A 431 -14.12 -9.78 -20.24
C GLY A 431 -14.27 -9.07 -18.90
N VAL A 432 -13.13 -8.72 -18.30
CA VAL A 432 -13.01 -7.88 -17.10
C VAL A 432 -11.87 -6.88 -17.28
N SER A 433 -11.98 -5.70 -16.70
CA SER A 433 -10.95 -4.63 -16.77
C SER A 433 -9.97 -4.70 -15.61
N TYR A 434 -10.39 -5.27 -14.48
CA TYR A 434 -9.56 -5.48 -13.31
C TYR A 434 -9.73 -6.90 -12.78
N PHE A 435 -8.61 -7.54 -12.46
CA PHE A 435 -8.56 -8.85 -11.84
C PHE A 435 -7.69 -8.78 -10.59
N ASN A 436 -8.28 -9.09 -9.44
CA ASN A 436 -7.58 -9.08 -8.16
C ASN A 436 -7.69 -10.44 -7.49
N TYR A 437 -6.55 -11.08 -7.24
CA TYR A 437 -6.46 -12.38 -6.59
C TYR A 437 -5.78 -12.25 -5.21
N ARG A 438 -6.32 -12.92 -4.19
CA ARG A 438 -5.61 -13.19 -2.93
C ARG A 438 -5.87 -14.63 -2.52
N GLY A 439 -4.82 -15.36 -2.20
CA GLY A 439 -4.93 -16.76 -1.81
C GLY A 439 -3.59 -17.48 -1.79
N PHE A 440 -3.63 -18.80 -1.93
CA PHE A 440 -2.46 -19.65 -1.87
C PHE A 440 -1.55 -19.51 -3.10
N ALA A 441 -0.28 -19.88 -2.95
CA ALA A 441 0.71 -19.89 -4.01
C ALA A 441 0.21 -20.55 -5.30
N ASN A 442 0.72 -20.11 -6.44
CA ASN A 442 0.29 -20.52 -7.78
C ASN A 442 -1.20 -20.25 -8.05
N MET A 443 -1.75 -19.19 -7.46
CA MET A 443 -3.12 -18.73 -7.67
C MET A 443 -4.17 -19.85 -7.54
N SER A 444 -4.07 -20.65 -6.48
CA SER A 444 -4.96 -21.80 -6.24
C SER A 444 -4.97 -22.81 -7.39
N GLY A 445 -3.82 -22.98 -8.05
CA GLY A 445 -3.62 -23.89 -9.18
C GLY A 445 -3.95 -23.29 -10.55
N PHE A 446 -4.23 -21.98 -10.67
CA PHE A 446 -4.32 -21.28 -11.95
C PHE A 446 -2.92 -20.86 -12.39
N ASP A 447 -2.29 -21.70 -13.22
CA ASP A 447 -0.89 -21.57 -13.64
C ASP A 447 -0.73 -21.22 -15.14
N VAL A 448 0.52 -21.21 -15.61
CA VAL A 448 0.88 -20.95 -17.01
C VAL A 448 0.17 -21.90 -18.00
N TRP A 449 -0.09 -23.14 -17.62
CA TRP A 449 -0.83 -24.06 -18.50
C TRP A 449 -2.25 -23.56 -18.72
N HIS A 450 -2.94 -23.09 -17.67
CA HIS A 450 -4.28 -22.54 -17.78
C HIS A 450 -4.28 -21.23 -18.56
N ILE A 451 -3.30 -20.37 -18.35
CA ILE A 451 -3.13 -19.13 -19.11
C ILE A 451 -3.02 -19.43 -20.61
N ASN A 452 -2.20 -20.40 -21.00
CA ASN A 452 -1.92 -20.72 -22.40
C ASN A 452 -3.03 -21.52 -23.10
N ASN A 453 -3.80 -22.33 -22.36
CA ASN A 453 -4.77 -23.26 -22.95
C ASN A 453 -6.23 -22.84 -22.74
N ASN A 454 -6.54 -22.01 -21.73
CA ASN A 454 -7.91 -21.69 -21.36
C ASN A 454 -8.27 -20.22 -21.54
N LEU A 455 -7.31 -19.30 -21.69
CA LEU A 455 -7.63 -17.89 -21.93
C LEU A 455 -7.87 -17.62 -23.42
N SER A 456 -8.93 -16.85 -23.69
CA SER A 456 -9.45 -16.52 -25.01
C SER A 456 -10.13 -15.14 -25.05
N ASN A 457 -9.80 -14.27 -24.08
CA ASN A 457 -10.34 -12.92 -23.90
C ASN A 457 -9.91 -11.90 -24.99
N GLY A 458 -9.09 -12.30 -25.96
CA GLY A 458 -8.64 -11.42 -27.04
C GLY A 458 -7.98 -10.14 -26.50
N PHE A 459 -8.50 -8.98 -26.91
CA PHE A 459 -8.02 -7.67 -26.48
C PHE A 459 -8.81 -7.07 -25.29
N MET A 460 -9.64 -7.85 -24.62
CA MET A 460 -10.23 -7.48 -23.32
C MET A 460 -9.21 -7.78 -22.21
N LEU A 461 -8.20 -6.91 -22.06
CA LEU A 461 -7.00 -7.17 -21.26
C LEU A 461 -7.13 -6.56 -19.85
N PRO A 462 -7.36 -7.36 -18.79
CA PRO A 462 -7.44 -6.82 -17.44
C PRO A 462 -6.07 -6.37 -16.92
N VAL A 463 -6.08 -5.33 -16.08
CA VAL A 463 -5.00 -5.11 -15.11
C VAL A 463 -5.13 -6.18 -14.03
N ALA A 464 -4.05 -6.93 -13.78
CA ALA A 464 -4.03 -8.01 -12.80
C ALA A 464 -3.17 -7.63 -11.58
N VAL A 465 -3.74 -7.78 -10.39
CA VAL A 465 -3.04 -7.61 -9.11
C VAL A 465 -3.20 -8.88 -8.30
N THR A 466 -2.08 -9.46 -7.87
CA THR A 466 -2.10 -10.76 -7.17
C THR A 466 -1.34 -10.69 -5.87
N LEU A 467 -1.95 -11.22 -4.80
CA LEU A 467 -1.37 -11.36 -3.47
C LEU A 467 -1.31 -12.85 -3.15
N ASN A 468 -0.15 -13.45 -3.36
CA ASN A 468 0.05 -14.88 -3.18
C ASN A 468 0.75 -15.14 -1.85
N ARG A 469 0.15 -16.00 -1.03
CA ARG A 469 0.86 -16.57 0.10
C ARG A 469 1.85 -17.62 -0.41
N LEU A 470 3.14 -17.39 -0.18
CA LEU A 470 4.18 -18.36 -0.54
C LEU A 470 4.13 -19.61 0.36
N PRO A 471 4.47 -20.81 -0.16
CA PRO A 471 4.71 -21.97 0.68
C PRO A 471 5.94 -21.69 1.56
N GLN A 472 5.90 -22.10 2.83
CA GLN A 472 7.08 -22.00 3.72
C GLN A 472 8.13 -23.05 3.40
#